data_AF-A0A917JMQ0-F1
#
_entry.id   AF-A0A917JMQ0-F1
#
_cell.length_a   1.000
_cell.length_b   1.000
_cell.length_c   1.000
_cell.angle_alpha   90.00
_cell.angle_beta   90.00
_cell.angle_gamma   90.00
#
_symmetry.space_group_name_H-M   'P 1'
#
loop_
_entity.id
_entity.type
_entity.pdbx_description
1 polymer ?
#
loop_
_entity_poly.entity_id
_entity_poly.type
_entity_poly.pdbx_seq_one_letter_code
_entity_poly.pdbx_strand_id
1 'polypeptide(L)'
;MQLMRSTLDGVGTGAGVAWPLFGIITSSLGIAAGSTIALATGSVASLLFCGICCGTFLISYQNALKQNSMASEKVTKYVNKLNAQIHQLLEDGYQRYLAHSQLHSKAVDPEEALQFMLGWIKFKIKKSKSPTPLHSPYLLNLLEDLIEQEKSNKLLSAFIMHKITNEEDQALERLCIKNLVNKLVLDIPLSPLPFSSSFKTGFVAFAGAFGSIAGCSAGFMGLLSGLGVISGFAALPVLGVSILGVALALAILVAAQAIRNTAELHKLNSLKSSIKLICNDLNEFHKDFDIQSRAELIAAKASDPHHQPVFHHRFSSSNDMSDDECDEERTHRSAFT
;
A
#
# COMPACT_ATOMS: atom_id res chain seq x y z
N MET A 1 -1.71 -11.75 -6.97
CA MET A 1 -2.85 -12.68 -7.17
C MET A 1 -2.84 -13.91 -6.25
N GLN A 2 -1.69 -14.38 -5.72
CA GLN A 2 -1.65 -15.52 -4.78
C GLN A 2 -2.26 -15.23 -3.40
N LEU A 3 -2.35 -13.97 -2.97
CA LEU A 3 -2.84 -13.59 -1.63
C LEU A 3 -4.35 -13.76 -1.44
N MET A 4 -5.16 -13.50 -2.47
CA MET A 4 -6.59 -13.84 -2.42
C MET A 4 -6.80 -15.34 -2.44
N ARG A 5 -5.89 -16.10 -3.06
CA ARG A 5 -5.92 -17.57 -3.05
C ARG A 5 -5.85 -18.10 -1.62
N SER A 6 -5.01 -17.56 -0.74
CA SER A 6 -4.91 -18.07 0.65
C SER A 6 -6.19 -17.84 1.48
N THR A 7 -6.85 -16.69 1.33
CA THR A 7 -8.14 -16.41 2.00
C THR A 7 -9.32 -17.16 1.33
N LEU A 8 -9.26 -17.36 0.01
CA LEU A 8 -10.23 -18.13 -0.77
C LEU A 8 -10.06 -19.65 -0.66
N ASP A 9 -8.85 -20.15 -0.46
CA ASP A 9 -8.59 -21.58 -0.35
C ASP A 9 -9.01 -22.08 1.04
N GLY A 10 -9.00 -21.20 2.05
CA GLY A 10 -9.59 -21.48 3.36
C GLY A 10 -11.13 -21.41 3.39
N VAL A 11 -11.73 -20.42 2.72
CA VAL A 11 -13.19 -20.14 2.83
C VAL A 11 -14.00 -20.68 1.63
N GLY A 12 -13.41 -20.75 0.44
CA GLY A 12 -14.11 -20.93 -0.82
C GLY A 12 -14.04 -22.33 -1.44
N THR A 13 -13.00 -23.12 -1.19
CA THR A 13 -12.83 -24.42 -1.87
C THR A 13 -13.10 -25.62 -0.95
N GLY A 14 -12.65 -25.59 0.30
CA GLY A 14 -12.93 -26.65 1.29
C GLY A 14 -14.26 -26.47 2.02
N ALA A 15 -14.52 -25.27 2.53
CA ALA A 15 -15.72 -24.96 3.30
C ALA A 15 -17.00 -25.07 2.46
N GLY A 16 -17.10 -24.36 1.33
CA GLY A 16 -18.34 -24.28 0.54
C GLY A 16 -18.94 -25.62 0.08
N VAL A 17 -18.11 -26.66 -0.10
CA VAL A 17 -18.55 -27.99 -0.59
C VAL A 17 -18.64 -29.02 0.55
N ALA A 18 -17.81 -28.90 1.59
CA ALA A 18 -17.86 -29.80 2.73
C ALA A 18 -19.12 -29.60 3.59
N TRP A 19 -19.68 -28.38 3.66
CA TRP A 19 -20.83 -28.09 4.50
C TRP A 19 -22.14 -28.73 4.03
N PRO A 20 -22.51 -28.66 2.73
CA PRO A 20 -23.67 -29.40 2.22
C PRO A 20 -23.51 -30.91 2.43
N LEU A 21 -22.31 -31.46 2.22
CA LEU A 21 -22.04 -32.88 2.46
C LEU A 21 -22.18 -33.26 3.93
N PHE A 22 -21.67 -32.44 4.86
CA PHE A 22 -21.85 -32.65 6.29
C PHE A 22 -23.33 -32.61 6.68
N GLY A 23 -24.09 -31.64 6.16
CA GLY A 23 -25.53 -31.55 6.36
C GLY A 23 -26.29 -32.78 5.85
N ILE A 24 -25.92 -33.28 4.66
CA ILE A 24 -26.52 -34.50 4.07
C ILE A 24 -26.20 -35.74 4.92
N ILE A 25 -24.94 -35.92 5.32
CA ILE A 25 -24.49 -37.08 6.10
C ILE A 25 -25.10 -37.06 7.50
N THR A 26 -25.16 -35.90 8.17
CA THR A 26 -25.78 -35.79 9.49
C THR A 26 -27.29 -35.98 9.44
N SER A 27 -27.95 -35.48 8.39
CA SER A 27 -29.40 -35.70 8.18
C SER A 27 -29.71 -37.18 7.95
N SER A 28 -28.91 -37.89 7.13
CA SER A 28 -29.12 -39.31 6.88
C SER A 28 -28.83 -40.18 8.12
N LEU A 29 -27.80 -39.82 8.91
CA LEU A 29 -27.49 -40.52 10.17
C LEU A 29 -28.55 -40.28 11.25
N GLY A 30 -29.13 -39.07 11.31
CA GLY A 30 -30.18 -38.71 12.26
C GLY A 30 -31.48 -39.50 12.06
N ILE A 31 -31.83 -39.81 10.81
CA ILE A 31 -32.99 -40.66 10.48
C ILE A 31 -32.78 -42.11 10.98
N ALA A 32 -31.54 -42.61 10.95
CA ALA A 32 -31.21 -43.98 11.33
C ALA A 32 -31.10 -44.21 12.85
N ALA A 33 -30.68 -43.21 13.63
CA ALA A 33 -30.31 -43.37 15.05
C ALA A 33 -31.45 -43.13 16.06
N GLY A 34 -32.63 -42.68 15.61
CA GLY A 34 -33.73 -42.26 16.51
C GLY A 34 -33.53 -40.86 17.09
N SER A 35 -34.62 -40.23 17.51
CA SER A 35 -34.69 -38.77 17.73
C SER A 35 -33.81 -38.24 18.87
N THR A 36 -33.61 -38.96 19.97
CA THR A 36 -32.83 -38.46 21.12
C THR A 36 -31.32 -38.42 20.85
N ILE A 37 -30.76 -39.41 20.16
CA ILE A 37 -29.33 -39.44 19.82
C ILE A 37 -29.01 -38.40 18.74
N ALA A 38 -29.92 -38.18 17.79
CA ALA A 38 -29.81 -37.14 16.77
C ALA A 38 -29.77 -35.72 17.39
N LEU A 39 -30.53 -35.48 18.46
CA LEU A 39 -30.52 -34.20 19.19
C LEU A 39 -29.16 -33.89 19.81
N ALA A 40 -28.65 -34.84 20.61
CA ALA A 40 -27.38 -34.66 21.32
C ALA A 40 -26.23 -34.46 20.32
N THR A 41 -26.15 -35.33 19.31
CA THR A 41 -25.10 -35.24 18.27
C THR A 41 -25.22 -33.97 17.42
N GLY A 42 -26.43 -33.55 17.05
CA GLY A 42 -26.68 -32.31 16.32
C GLY A 42 -26.31 -31.04 17.11
N SER A 43 -26.61 -31.00 18.42
CA SER A 43 -26.21 -29.88 19.28
C SER A 43 -24.69 -29.77 19.42
N VAL A 44 -24.00 -30.91 19.60
CA VAL A 44 -22.54 -30.95 19.73
C VAL A 44 -21.90 -30.54 18.41
N ALA A 45 -22.40 -31.02 17.27
CA ALA A 45 -21.93 -30.61 15.95
C ALA A 45 -22.13 -29.11 15.70
N SER A 46 -23.26 -28.54 16.11
CA SER A 46 -23.55 -27.10 15.96
C SER A 46 -22.62 -26.23 16.81
N LEU A 47 -22.31 -26.65 18.05
CA LEU A 47 -21.34 -25.96 18.91
C LEU A 47 -19.92 -26.04 18.34
N LEU A 48 -19.51 -27.22 17.88
CA LEU A 48 -18.21 -27.41 17.21
C LEU A 48 -18.11 -26.56 15.94
N PHE A 49 -19.19 -26.49 15.16
CA PHE A 49 -19.29 -25.64 13.98
C PHE A 49 -19.11 -24.17 14.33
N CYS A 50 -19.88 -23.67 15.30
CA CYS A 50 -19.77 -22.28 15.74
C CYS A 50 -18.36 -21.97 16.25
N GLY A 51 -17.72 -22.92 16.96
CA GLY A 51 -16.34 -22.81 17.42
C GLY A 51 -15.35 -22.68 16.26
N ILE A 52 -15.42 -23.57 15.26
CA ILE A 52 -14.54 -23.55 14.09
C ILE A 52 -14.77 -22.29 13.23
N CYS A 53 -16.03 -21.90 13.01
CA CYS A 53 -16.37 -20.68 12.26
C CYS A 53 -15.87 -19.42 12.97
N CYS A 54 -16.07 -19.31 14.28
CA CYS A 54 -15.54 -18.20 15.05
C CYS A 54 -14.01 -18.18 15.02
N GLY A 55 -13.35 -19.32 15.20
CA GLY A 55 -11.90 -19.44 15.14
C GLY A 55 -11.32 -19.03 13.77
N THR A 56 -11.88 -19.56 12.68
CA THR A 56 -11.45 -19.21 11.31
C THR A 56 -11.72 -17.75 10.98
N PHE A 57 -12.85 -17.20 11.41
CA PHE A 57 -13.14 -15.77 11.26
C PHE A 57 -12.13 -14.89 12.01
N LEU A 58 -11.83 -15.22 13.27
CA LEU A 58 -10.85 -14.48 14.07
C LEU A 58 -9.45 -14.53 13.44
N ILE A 59 -9.01 -15.71 12.99
CA ILE A 59 -7.71 -15.87 12.30
C ILE A 59 -7.71 -15.07 10.99
N SER A 60 -8.77 -15.16 10.19
CA SER A 60 -8.89 -14.42 8.92
C SER A 60 -8.87 -12.91 9.15
N TYR A 61 -9.56 -12.42 10.19
CA TYR A 61 -9.59 -11.01 10.56
C TYR A 61 -8.20 -10.52 11.01
N GLN A 62 -7.51 -11.28 11.86
CA GLN A 62 -6.15 -10.96 12.28
C GLN A 62 -5.17 -10.94 11.09
N ASN A 63 -5.29 -11.89 10.16
CA ASN A 63 -4.48 -11.92 8.95
C ASN A 63 -4.72 -10.70 8.07
N ALA A 64 -5.98 -10.28 7.90
CA ALA A 64 -6.32 -9.07 7.15
C ALA A 64 -5.73 -7.81 7.80
N LEU A 65 -5.83 -7.69 9.14
CA LEU A 65 -5.20 -6.59 9.89
C LEU A 65 -3.68 -6.57 9.73
N LYS A 66 -3.03 -7.73 9.88
CA LYS A 66 -1.57 -7.87 9.70
C LYS A 66 -1.14 -7.51 8.29
N GLN A 67 -1.93 -7.88 7.28
CA GLN A 67 -1.63 -7.55 5.89
C GLN A 67 -1.73 -6.04 5.62
N ASN A 68 -2.78 -5.39 6.16
CA ASN A 68 -2.93 -3.94 6.06
C ASN A 68 -1.79 -3.21 6.78
N SER A 69 -1.37 -3.67 7.96
CA SER A 69 -0.24 -3.08 8.67
C SER A 69 1.07 -3.24 7.91
N MET A 70 1.36 -4.42 7.35
CA MET A 70 2.54 -4.65 6.51
C MET A 70 2.54 -3.77 5.25
N ALA A 71 1.39 -3.63 4.58
CA ALA A 71 1.29 -2.78 3.40
C ALA A 71 1.53 -1.30 3.76
N SER A 72 0.96 -0.84 4.87
CA SER A 72 1.17 0.52 5.39
C SER A 72 2.61 0.78 5.81
N GLU A 73 3.26 -0.20 6.46
CA GLU A 73 4.67 -0.11 6.85
C GLU A 73 5.57 -0.01 5.62
N LYS A 74 5.33 -0.84 4.59
CA LYS A 74 6.06 -0.77 3.32
C LYS A 74 5.89 0.61 2.67
N VAL A 75 4.67 1.14 2.58
CA VAL A 75 4.44 2.52 2.08
C VAL A 75 5.23 3.54 2.90
N THR A 76 5.20 3.45 4.23
CA THR A 76 5.94 4.36 5.12
C THR A 76 7.45 4.30 4.87
N LYS A 77 8.01 3.11 4.67
CA LYS A 77 9.43 2.93 4.30
C LYS A 77 9.78 3.65 3.00
N TYR A 78 8.93 3.53 1.97
CA TYR A 78 9.15 4.23 0.69
C TYR A 78 8.94 5.74 0.80
N VAL A 79 7.96 6.21 1.58
CA VAL A 79 7.78 7.65 1.88
C VAL A 79 9.01 8.23 2.58
N ASN A 80 9.57 7.51 3.56
CA ASN A 80 10.80 7.93 4.24
C ASN A 80 12.01 7.96 3.29
N LYS A 81 12.10 6.99 2.37
CA LYS A 81 13.13 7.00 1.32
C LYS A 81 12.96 8.20 0.39
N LEU A 82 11.74 8.51 -0.02
CA LEU A 82 11.42 9.68 -0.84
C LEU A 82 11.77 10.99 -0.12
N ASN A 83 11.41 11.10 1.18
CA ASN A 83 11.79 12.23 2.03
C ASN A 83 13.30 12.46 2.03
N ALA A 84 14.09 11.40 2.23
CA ALA A 84 15.55 11.49 2.24
C ALA A 84 16.11 11.96 0.89
N GLN A 85 15.57 11.48 -0.22
CA GLN A 85 16.02 11.89 -1.55
C GLN A 85 15.62 13.32 -1.90
N ILE A 86 14.42 13.77 -1.51
CA ILE A 86 13.99 15.16 -1.69
C ILE A 86 14.83 16.09 -0.82
N HIS A 87 15.12 15.70 0.42
CA HIS A 87 16.05 16.43 1.28
C HIS A 87 17.41 16.60 0.60
N GLN A 88 17.96 15.51 0.05
CA GLN A 88 19.24 15.54 -0.65
C GLN A 88 19.20 16.47 -1.86
N LEU A 89 18.12 16.42 -2.65
CA LEU A 89 17.91 17.33 -3.78
C LEU A 89 17.89 18.82 -3.36
N LEU A 90 17.19 19.14 -2.26
CA LEU A 90 17.10 20.50 -1.74
C LEU A 90 18.46 20.99 -1.21
N GLU A 91 19.16 20.11 -0.49
CA GLU A 91 20.52 20.38 0.00
C GLU A 91 21.47 20.67 -1.17
N ASP A 92 21.46 19.85 -2.22
CA ASP A 92 22.29 20.06 -3.42
C ASP A 92 21.99 21.40 -4.10
N GLY A 93 20.70 21.76 -4.19
CA GLY A 93 20.26 23.04 -4.73
C GLY A 93 20.79 24.22 -3.92
N TYR A 94 20.73 24.12 -2.59
CA TYR A 94 21.22 25.15 -1.67
C TYR A 94 22.74 25.27 -1.71
N GLN A 95 23.49 24.15 -1.70
CA GLN A 95 24.95 24.16 -1.79
C GLN A 95 25.44 24.80 -3.09
N ARG A 96 24.73 24.59 -4.21
CA ARG A 96 25.02 25.29 -5.48
C ARG A 96 24.78 26.78 -5.41
N TYR A 97 23.69 27.20 -4.75
CA TYR A 97 23.46 28.61 -4.51
C TYR A 97 24.59 29.22 -3.67
N LEU A 98 25.04 28.53 -2.61
CA LEU A 98 26.17 28.98 -1.80
C LEU A 98 27.44 29.14 -2.63
N ALA A 99 27.79 28.14 -3.45
CA ALA A 99 28.94 28.22 -4.35
C ALA A 99 28.83 29.40 -5.34
N HIS A 100 27.63 29.65 -5.87
CA HIS A 100 27.38 30.80 -6.76
C HIS A 100 27.52 32.14 -6.03
N SER A 101 26.99 32.25 -4.81
CA SER A 101 27.06 33.47 -4.00
C SER A 101 28.48 33.80 -3.53
N GLN A 102 29.26 32.79 -3.14
CA GLN A 102 30.67 32.93 -2.73
C GLN A 102 31.54 33.51 -3.85
N LEU A 103 31.25 33.12 -5.10
CA LEU A 103 31.95 33.62 -6.28
C LEU A 103 31.71 35.12 -6.50
N HIS A 104 30.60 35.66 -5.99
CA HIS A 104 30.22 37.07 -6.12
C HIS A 104 30.44 37.90 -4.85
N SER A 105 30.99 37.32 -3.77
CA SER A 105 31.22 38.01 -2.48
C SER A 105 29.98 38.76 -1.93
N LYS A 106 28.78 38.25 -2.21
CA LYS A 106 27.51 38.87 -1.81
C LYS A 106 27.00 38.23 -0.52
N ALA A 107 26.36 39.03 0.35
CA ALA A 107 25.61 38.49 1.48
C ALA A 107 24.46 37.59 0.97
N VAL A 108 24.20 36.50 1.69
CA VAL A 108 23.14 35.53 1.33
C VAL A 108 21.78 36.16 1.56
N ASP A 109 21.03 36.38 0.48
CA ASP A 109 19.65 36.87 0.50
C ASP A 109 18.67 35.69 0.30
N PRO A 110 17.73 35.43 1.23
CA PRO A 110 16.82 34.28 1.15
C PRO A 110 15.90 34.31 -0.07
N GLU A 111 15.49 35.48 -0.55
CA GLU A 111 14.64 35.60 -1.74
C GLU A 111 15.42 35.25 -3.01
N GLU A 112 16.65 35.74 -3.14
CA GLU A 112 17.56 35.36 -4.23
C GLU A 112 17.86 33.85 -4.22
N ALA A 113 18.11 33.27 -3.05
CA ALA A 113 18.33 31.83 -2.89
C ALA A 113 17.11 31.01 -3.34
N LEU A 114 15.90 31.46 -2.98
CA LEU A 114 14.65 30.82 -3.38
C LEU A 114 14.47 30.87 -4.90
N GLN A 115 14.63 32.06 -5.50
CA GLN A 115 14.51 32.23 -6.95
C GLN A 115 15.55 31.41 -7.71
N PHE A 116 16.79 31.34 -7.19
CA PHE A 116 17.84 30.51 -7.77
C PHE A 116 17.47 29.02 -7.74
N MET A 117 17.04 28.50 -6.58
CA MET A 117 16.65 27.10 -6.46
C MET A 117 15.44 26.76 -7.34
N LEU A 118 14.41 27.61 -7.34
CA LEU A 118 13.25 27.42 -8.23
C LEU A 118 13.66 27.46 -9.71
N GLY A 119 14.52 28.39 -10.09
CA GLY A 119 15.07 28.50 -11.44
C GLY A 119 15.87 27.24 -11.83
N TRP A 120 16.68 26.74 -10.91
CA TRP A 120 17.47 25.53 -11.08
C TRP A 120 16.58 24.28 -11.24
N ILE A 121 15.57 24.09 -10.39
CA ILE A 121 14.64 22.97 -10.51
C ILE A 121 13.85 23.09 -11.83
N LYS A 122 13.33 24.28 -12.18
CA LYS A 122 12.63 24.51 -13.47
C LYS A 122 13.51 24.19 -14.68
N PHE A 123 14.77 24.62 -14.66
CA PHE A 123 15.71 24.33 -15.72
C PHE A 123 15.92 22.82 -15.87
N LYS A 124 16.02 22.10 -14.75
CA LYS A 124 16.16 20.66 -14.76
C LYS A 124 14.92 19.93 -15.28
N ILE A 125 13.72 20.35 -14.88
CA ILE A 125 12.46 19.83 -15.44
C ILE A 125 12.41 20.04 -16.96
N LYS A 126 12.85 21.21 -17.46
CA LYS A 126 12.89 21.47 -18.91
C LYS A 126 13.89 20.56 -19.61
N LYS A 127 15.05 20.30 -19.00
CA LYS A 127 16.07 19.39 -19.54
C LYS A 127 15.58 17.94 -19.56
N SER A 128 14.83 17.51 -18.55
CA SER A 128 14.25 16.15 -18.49
C SER A 128 13.07 15.94 -19.44
N LYS A 129 12.38 17.01 -19.89
CA LYS A 129 11.35 16.97 -20.96
C LYS A 129 11.92 16.75 -22.37
N SER A 130 13.24 16.81 -22.54
CA SER A 130 13.92 16.36 -23.76
C SER A 130 13.57 14.88 -24.03
N PRO A 131 13.47 14.39 -25.28
CA PRO A 131 12.86 13.09 -25.63
C PRO A 131 13.59 11.83 -25.11
N THR A 132 14.47 11.96 -24.14
CA THR A 132 15.02 10.85 -23.37
C THR A 132 13.90 10.12 -22.59
N PRO A 133 13.69 8.82 -22.83
CA PRO A 133 12.51 8.07 -22.37
C PRO A 133 12.48 7.70 -20.88
N LEU A 134 13.25 8.39 -20.03
CA LEU A 134 13.63 7.86 -18.71
C LEU A 134 12.83 8.39 -17.51
N HIS A 135 12.01 9.44 -17.66
CA HIS A 135 11.32 10.00 -16.50
C HIS A 135 9.81 9.73 -16.50
N SER A 136 9.34 9.19 -15.38
CA SER A 136 7.93 8.96 -15.13
C SER A 136 7.18 10.30 -15.03
N PRO A 137 5.96 10.40 -15.60
CA PRO A 137 5.14 11.61 -15.47
C PRO A 137 4.85 11.97 -14.00
N TYR A 138 4.92 11.01 -13.08
CA TYR A 138 4.71 11.26 -11.65
C TYR A 138 5.83 12.12 -11.04
N LEU A 139 7.09 11.94 -11.44
CA LEU A 139 8.19 12.76 -10.93
C LEU A 139 8.07 14.21 -11.43
N LEU A 140 7.72 14.38 -12.71
CA LEU A 140 7.54 15.70 -13.31
C LEU A 140 6.41 16.47 -12.62
N ASN A 141 5.24 15.84 -12.45
CA ASN A 141 4.13 16.45 -11.73
C ASN A 141 4.52 16.78 -10.28
N LEU A 142 5.25 15.89 -9.61
CA LEU A 142 5.72 16.11 -8.24
C LEU A 142 6.64 17.34 -8.15
N LEU A 143 7.59 17.47 -9.09
CA LEU A 143 8.50 18.61 -9.14
C LEU A 143 7.79 19.91 -9.57
N GLU A 144 6.81 19.83 -10.47
CA GLU A 144 5.97 20.96 -10.87
C GLU A 144 5.10 21.43 -9.69
N ASP A 145 4.45 20.53 -8.97
CA ASP A 145 3.67 20.84 -7.75
C ASP A 145 4.55 21.47 -6.65
N LEU A 146 5.80 21.03 -6.54
CA LEU A 146 6.78 21.59 -5.62
C LEU A 146 7.13 23.05 -5.97
N ILE A 147 7.04 23.44 -7.24
CA ILE A 147 7.39 24.77 -7.74
C ILE A 147 6.18 25.71 -7.83
N GLU A 148 5.03 25.20 -8.26
CA GLU A 148 3.87 26.03 -8.58
C GLU A 148 3.03 26.37 -7.34
N GLN A 149 3.05 25.54 -6.30
CA GLN A 149 2.25 25.79 -5.12
C GLN A 149 2.86 26.88 -4.23
N GLU A 150 2.08 27.93 -3.95
CA GLU A 150 2.43 29.00 -2.99
C GLU A 150 2.85 28.44 -1.62
N LYS A 151 2.20 27.34 -1.18
CA LYS A 151 2.53 26.65 0.06
C LYS A 151 3.90 25.96 0.00
N SER A 152 4.27 25.40 -1.14
CA SER A 152 5.60 24.81 -1.35
C SER A 152 6.69 25.87 -1.36
N ASN A 153 6.42 27.05 -1.93
CA ASN A 153 7.33 28.20 -1.85
C ASN A 153 7.55 28.67 -0.40
N LYS A 154 6.49 28.70 0.42
CA LYS A 154 6.60 28.98 1.86
C LYS A 154 7.45 27.94 2.60
N LEU A 155 7.29 26.66 2.27
CA LEU A 155 8.09 25.58 2.86
C LEU A 155 9.56 25.64 2.41
N LEU A 156 9.81 25.93 1.13
CA LEU A 156 11.15 26.06 0.58
C LEU A 156 11.87 27.29 1.15
N SER A 157 11.15 28.42 1.30
CA SER A 157 11.64 29.60 2.00
C SER A 157 11.96 29.28 3.46
N ALA A 158 11.11 28.54 4.17
CA ALA A 158 11.39 28.10 5.54
C ALA A 158 12.64 27.21 5.62
N PHE A 159 12.82 26.29 4.67
CA PHE A 159 14.03 25.46 4.56
C PHE A 159 15.29 26.32 4.37
N ILE A 160 15.25 27.29 3.44
CA ILE A 160 16.37 28.22 3.19
C ILE A 160 16.68 29.04 4.44
N MET A 161 15.65 29.65 5.04
CA MET A 161 15.81 30.46 6.25
C MET A 161 16.47 29.66 7.36
N HIS A 162 16.04 28.41 7.56
CA HIS A 162 16.64 27.51 8.54
C HIS A 162 18.12 27.22 8.25
N LYS A 163 18.49 26.99 6.98
CA LYS A 163 19.89 26.81 6.57
C LYS A 163 20.74 28.07 6.75
N ILE A 164 20.14 29.25 6.60
CA ILE A 164 20.82 30.55 6.80
C ILE A 164 21.02 30.84 8.28
N THR A 165 20.01 30.64 9.13
CA THR A 165 20.11 30.87 10.57
C THR A 165 21.02 29.87 11.28
N ASN A 166 21.40 28.78 10.60
CA ASN A 166 22.34 27.77 11.09
C ASN A 166 21.90 27.17 12.44
N GLU A 167 20.58 27.14 12.68
CA GLU A 167 19.99 26.47 13.83
C GLU A 167 20.11 24.96 13.60
N GLU A 168 20.74 24.23 14.50
CA GLU A 168 20.93 22.77 14.39
C GLU A 168 19.62 21.96 14.57
N ASP A 169 18.44 22.58 14.43
CA ASP A 169 17.14 21.92 14.61
C ASP A 169 16.75 21.05 13.41
N GLN A 170 17.45 19.91 13.28
CA GLN A 170 17.17 18.87 12.30
C GLN A 170 15.73 18.33 12.40
N ALA A 171 15.04 18.50 13.53
CA ALA A 171 13.66 18.03 13.68
C ALA A 171 12.69 18.90 12.86
N LEU A 172 12.89 20.22 12.84
CA LEU A 172 12.03 21.13 12.08
C LEU A 172 12.21 20.94 10.56
N GLU A 173 13.45 20.76 10.10
CA GLU A 173 13.77 20.43 8.70
C GLU A 173 13.07 19.14 8.24
N ARG A 174 13.20 18.06 9.04
CA ARG A 174 12.53 16.79 8.75
C ARG A 174 11.02 16.90 8.73
N LEU A 175 10.43 17.75 9.59
CA LEU A 175 8.99 17.95 9.68
C LEU A 175 8.47 18.70 8.44
N CYS A 176 9.17 19.75 7.99
CA CYS A 176 8.84 20.50 6.78
C CYS A 176 8.83 19.59 5.54
N ILE A 177 9.89 18.79 5.36
CA ILE A 177 10.02 17.87 4.21
C ILE A 177 8.96 16.78 4.29
N LYS A 178 8.73 16.19 5.47
CA LYS A 178 7.69 15.18 5.67
C LYS A 178 6.29 15.72 5.34
N ASN A 179 5.98 16.96 5.72
CA ASN A 179 4.71 17.59 5.39
C ASN A 179 4.56 17.83 3.88
N LEU A 180 5.64 18.24 3.21
CA LEU A 180 5.66 18.41 1.77
C LEU A 180 5.37 17.08 1.08
N VAL A 181 6.16 16.05 1.36
CA VAL A 181 6.00 14.73 0.73
C VAL A 181 4.66 14.10 1.06
N ASN A 182 4.17 14.19 2.29
CA ASN A 182 2.86 13.66 2.65
C ASN A 182 1.75 14.27 1.79
N LYS A 183 1.80 15.59 1.55
CA LYS A 183 0.82 16.25 0.70
C LYS A 183 0.91 15.76 -0.74
N LEU A 184 2.12 15.69 -1.30
CA LEU A 184 2.30 15.22 -2.68
C LEU A 184 1.93 13.75 -2.85
N VAL A 185 2.21 12.90 -1.86
CA VAL A 185 1.82 11.49 -1.85
C VAL A 185 0.30 11.31 -1.80
N LEU A 186 -0.42 12.20 -1.12
CA LEU A 186 -1.89 12.17 -1.05
C LEU A 186 -2.56 12.58 -2.36
N ASP A 187 -1.90 13.44 -3.16
CA ASP A 187 -2.42 13.96 -4.43
C ASP A 187 -2.12 13.04 -5.63
N ILE A 188 -1.36 11.94 -5.45
CA ILE A 188 -1.07 10.98 -6.53
C ILE A 188 -2.39 10.37 -7.05
N PRO A 189 -2.72 10.55 -8.35
CA PRO A 189 -3.93 9.99 -8.91
C PRO A 189 -3.85 8.46 -8.84
N LEU A 190 -4.74 7.87 -8.06
CA LEU A 190 -4.82 6.43 -7.91
C LEU A 190 -5.60 5.85 -9.08
N SER A 191 -5.05 4.81 -9.69
CA SER A 191 -5.77 4.07 -10.73
C SER A 191 -7.05 3.49 -10.12
N PRO A 192 -8.21 3.69 -10.78
CA PRO A 192 -9.46 3.12 -10.30
C PRO A 192 -9.31 1.60 -10.26
N LEU A 193 -9.82 1.00 -9.18
CA LEU A 193 -9.79 -0.45 -9.03
C LEU A 193 -10.56 -1.08 -10.20
N PRO A 194 -9.97 -2.01 -10.97
CA PRO A 194 -10.68 -2.63 -12.09
C PRO A 194 -11.92 -3.33 -11.56
N PHE A 195 -13.09 -3.01 -12.12
CA PHE A 195 -14.38 -3.52 -11.65
C PHE A 195 -14.40 -5.06 -11.54
N SER A 196 -13.70 -5.74 -12.46
CA SER A 196 -13.60 -7.20 -12.47
C SER A 196 -12.92 -7.78 -11.22
N SER A 197 -11.92 -7.10 -10.63
CA SER A 197 -11.27 -7.58 -9.41
C SER A 197 -12.18 -7.38 -8.20
N SER A 198 -12.79 -6.20 -8.08
CA SER A 198 -13.78 -5.88 -7.03
C SER A 198 -14.95 -6.85 -7.06
N PHE A 199 -15.52 -7.08 -8.25
CA PHE A 199 -16.65 -7.98 -8.43
C PHE A 199 -16.28 -9.41 -8.06
N LYS A 200 -15.13 -9.92 -8.52
CA LYS A 200 -14.67 -11.27 -8.18
C LYS A 200 -14.52 -11.44 -6.68
N THR A 201 -13.89 -10.49 -5.99
CA THR A 201 -13.71 -10.55 -4.54
C THR A 201 -15.03 -10.45 -3.79
N GLY A 202 -15.90 -9.52 -4.19
CA GLY A 202 -17.21 -9.34 -3.59
C GLY A 202 -18.10 -10.56 -3.79
N PHE A 203 -18.16 -11.11 -5.00
CA PHE A 203 -18.94 -12.31 -5.31
C PHE A 203 -18.48 -13.53 -4.52
N VAL A 204 -17.17 -13.71 -4.40
CA VAL A 204 -16.60 -14.80 -3.59
C VAL A 204 -16.98 -14.65 -2.11
N ALA A 205 -16.78 -13.45 -1.55
CA ALA A 205 -17.10 -13.17 -0.16
C ALA A 205 -18.60 -13.33 0.11
N PHE A 206 -19.43 -12.87 -0.83
CA PHE A 206 -20.87 -13.08 -0.84
C PHE A 206 -21.22 -14.56 -0.83
N ALA A 207 -20.73 -15.34 -1.80
CA ALA A 207 -21.07 -16.75 -1.95
C ALA A 207 -20.63 -17.57 -0.73
N GLY A 208 -19.45 -17.26 -0.17
CA GLY A 208 -18.97 -17.89 1.07
C GLY A 208 -19.85 -17.57 2.27
N ALA A 209 -20.19 -16.29 2.49
CA ALA A 209 -21.05 -15.87 3.61
C ALA A 209 -22.48 -16.39 3.45
N PHE A 210 -23.08 -16.26 2.26
CA PHE A 210 -24.42 -16.75 1.98
C PHE A 210 -24.50 -18.27 2.14
N GLY A 211 -23.57 -19.01 1.50
CA GLY A 211 -23.55 -20.46 1.53
C GLY A 211 -23.35 -21.03 2.94
N SER A 212 -22.51 -20.39 3.76
CA SER A 212 -22.31 -20.80 5.15
C SER A 212 -23.55 -20.57 6.02
N ILE A 213 -24.20 -19.41 5.92
CA ILE A 213 -25.42 -19.10 6.70
C ILE A 213 -26.59 -19.97 6.23
N ALA A 214 -26.85 -20.02 4.92
CA ALA A 214 -27.94 -20.79 4.35
C ALA A 214 -27.74 -22.30 4.57
N GLY A 215 -26.52 -22.81 4.37
CA GLY A 215 -26.16 -24.21 4.58
C GLY A 215 -26.27 -24.63 6.05
N CYS A 216 -25.74 -23.83 6.98
CA CYS A 216 -25.87 -24.11 8.41
C CYS A 216 -27.35 -24.12 8.84
N SER A 217 -28.13 -23.18 8.34
CA SER A 217 -29.54 -23.06 8.68
C SER A 217 -30.38 -24.21 8.09
N ALA A 218 -30.07 -24.65 6.86
CA ALA A 218 -30.70 -25.81 6.25
C ALA A 218 -30.37 -27.10 7.04
N GLY A 219 -29.12 -27.28 7.45
CA GLY A 219 -28.72 -28.41 8.31
C GLY A 219 -29.44 -28.39 9.66
N PHE A 220 -29.52 -27.23 10.32
CA PHE A 220 -30.23 -27.07 11.59
C PHE A 220 -31.75 -27.32 11.44
N MET A 221 -32.37 -26.84 10.37
CA MET A 221 -33.76 -27.14 10.05
C MET A 221 -34.00 -28.62 9.77
N GLY A 222 -33.09 -29.27 9.05
CA GLY A 222 -33.12 -30.72 8.82
C GLY A 222 -33.08 -31.50 10.13
N LEU A 223 -32.23 -31.08 11.08
CA LEU A 223 -32.20 -31.63 12.44
C LEU A 223 -33.54 -31.41 13.16
N LEU A 224 -34.06 -30.18 13.23
CA LEU A 224 -35.33 -29.89 13.92
C LEU A 224 -36.53 -30.64 13.32
N SER A 225 -36.55 -30.77 12.00
CA SER A 225 -37.58 -31.54 11.28
C SER A 225 -37.46 -33.04 11.55
N GLY A 226 -36.24 -33.59 11.54
CA GLY A 226 -35.98 -35.00 11.86
C GLY A 226 -36.35 -35.38 13.29
N LEU A 227 -36.37 -34.40 14.19
CA LEU A 227 -36.77 -34.56 15.59
C LEU A 227 -38.29 -34.48 15.83
N GLY A 228 -39.07 -34.12 14.81
CA GLY A 228 -40.51 -33.92 14.94
C GLY A 228 -40.89 -32.70 15.79
N VAL A 229 -39.93 -31.85 16.16
CA VAL A 229 -40.17 -30.60 16.92
C VAL A 229 -40.98 -29.62 16.07
N ILE A 230 -40.80 -29.67 14.75
CA ILE A 230 -41.56 -28.90 13.77
C ILE A 230 -42.47 -29.85 13.00
N SER A 231 -43.49 -30.42 13.66
CA SER A 231 -44.50 -31.27 13.00
C SER A 231 -45.55 -30.47 12.20
N GLY A 232 -45.51 -29.13 12.26
CA GLY A 232 -46.38 -28.24 11.51
C GLY A 232 -45.75 -27.78 10.19
N PHE A 233 -46.07 -28.46 9.09
CA PHE A 233 -45.57 -28.15 7.72
C PHE A 233 -45.81 -26.69 7.25
N ALA A 234 -46.72 -25.95 7.87
CA ALA A 234 -47.09 -24.60 7.46
C ALA A 234 -46.03 -23.52 7.79
N ALA A 235 -45.20 -23.70 8.82
CA ALA A 235 -44.22 -22.68 9.23
C ALA A 235 -42.89 -22.76 8.47
N LEU A 236 -42.59 -23.91 7.85
CA LEU A 236 -41.31 -24.17 7.17
C LEU A 236 -41.02 -23.22 6.00
N PRO A 237 -41.97 -22.91 5.10
CA PRO A 237 -41.71 -21.99 3.99
C PRO A 237 -41.42 -20.57 4.46
N VAL A 238 -42.20 -20.07 5.43
CA VAL A 238 -42.04 -18.70 5.97
C VAL A 238 -40.67 -18.56 6.64
N LEU A 239 -40.29 -19.56 7.43
CA LEU A 239 -39.04 -19.54 8.17
C LEU A 239 -37.83 -19.73 7.26
N GLY A 240 -37.94 -20.57 6.22
CA GLY A 240 -36.93 -20.71 5.18
C GLY A 240 -36.69 -19.41 4.40
N VAL A 241 -37.76 -18.70 4.01
CA VAL A 241 -37.66 -17.39 3.35
C VAL A 241 -37.04 -16.34 4.27
N SER A 242 -37.41 -16.33 5.55
CA SER A 242 -36.81 -15.42 6.55
C SER A 242 -35.30 -15.64 6.68
N ILE A 243 -34.87 -16.90 6.79
CA ILE A 243 -33.44 -17.26 6.88
C ILE A 243 -32.70 -16.86 5.62
N LEU A 244 -33.26 -17.13 4.43
CA LEU A 244 -32.67 -16.71 3.16
C LEU A 244 -32.53 -15.19 3.07
N GLY A 245 -33.53 -14.44 3.54
CA GLY A 245 -33.49 -12.98 3.61
C GLY A 245 -32.37 -12.46 4.52
N VAL A 246 -32.21 -13.03 5.72
CA VAL A 246 -31.14 -12.67 6.65
C VAL A 246 -29.76 -13.05 6.08
N ALA A 247 -29.63 -14.26 5.52
CA ALA A 247 -28.41 -14.74 4.89
C ALA A 247 -27.98 -13.83 3.73
N LEU A 248 -28.92 -13.41 2.90
CA LEU A 248 -28.69 -12.49 1.79
C LEU A 248 -28.18 -11.13 2.29
N ALA A 249 -28.85 -10.55 3.30
CA ALA A 249 -28.45 -9.25 3.86
C ALA A 249 -27.02 -9.30 4.45
N LEU A 250 -26.71 -10.33 5.24
CA LEU A 250 -25.37 -10.50 5.82
C LEU A 250 -24.31 -10.75 4.75
N ALA A 251 -24.61 -11.56 3.73
CA ALA A 251 -23.69 -11.81 2.63
C ALA A 251 -23.37 -10.54 1.83
N ILE A 252 -24.36 -9.65 1.63
CA ILE A 252 -24.14 -8.33 1.00
C ILE A 252 -23.20 -7.47 1.85
N LEU A 253 -23.40 -7.43 3.18
CA LEU A 253 -22.53 -6.67 4.08
C LEU A 253 -21.09 -7.18 4.04
N VAL A 254 -20.89 -8.50 4.09
CA VAL A 254 -19.57 -9.13 4.02
C VAL A 254 -18.90 -8.85 2.66
N ALA A 255 -19.65 -8.94 1.57
CA ALA A 255 -19.16 -8.61 0.24
C ALA A 255 -18.73 -7.14 0.13
N ALA A 256 -19.53 -6.21 0.64
CA ALA A 256 -19.20 -4.79 0.65
C ALA A 256 -17.92 -4.51 1.46
N GLN A 257 -17.76 -5.15 2.62
CA GLN A 257 -16.55 -5.02 3.44
C GLN A 257 -15.31 -5.62 2.76
N ALA A 258 -15.44 -6.78 2.11
CA ALA A 258 -14.36 -7.39 1.35
C ALA A 258 -13.90 -6.52 0.17
N ILE A 259 -14.85 -5.88 -0.54
CA ILE A 259 -14.55 -4.92 -1.61
C ILE A 259 -13.80 -3.70 -1.04
N ARG A 260 -14.27 -3.12 0.08
CA ARG A 260 -13.61 -1.98 0.74
C ARG A 260 -12.17 -2.30 1.14
N ASN A 261 -11.95 -3.42 1.83
CA ASN A 261 -10.61 -3.85 2.24
C ASN A 261 -9.69 -4.08 1.03
N THR A 262 -10.21 -4.66 -0.05
CA THR A 262 -9.43 -4.87 -1.28
C THR A 262 -9.09 -3.55 -1.97
N ALA A 263 -10.02 -2.60 -1.96
CA ALA A 263 -9.78 -1.27 -2.51
C ALA A 263 -8.71 -0.52 -1.71
N GLU A 264 -8.73 -0.57 -0.39
CA GLU A 264 -7.69 0.00 0.46
C GLU A 264 -6.32 -0.65 0.21
N LEU A 265 -6.27 -1.98 0.14
CA LEU A 265 -5.02 -2.69 -0.14
C LEU A 265 -4.48 -2.37 -1.54
N HIS A 266 -5.34 -2.29 -2.55
CA HIS A 266 -4.95 -1.85 -3.88
C HIS A 266 -4.44 -0.42 -3.89
N LYS A 267 -5.09 0.48 -3.14
CA LYS A 267 -4.65 1.87 -2.97
C LYS A 267 -3.23 1.91 -2.41
N LEU A 268 -2.95 1.17 -1.33
CA LEU A 268 -1.62 1.09 -0.72
C LEU A 268 -0.57 0.50 -1.68
N ASN A 269 -0.90 -0.56 -2.42
CA ASN A 269 0.01 -1.17 -3.37
C ASN A 269 0.30 -0.29 -4.60
N SER A 270 -0.72 0.39 -5.12
CA SER A 270 -0.55 1.37 -6.20
C SER A 270 0.32 2.52 -5.73
N LEU A 271 0.05 3.05 -4.52
CA LEU A 271 0.84 4.12 -3.93
C LEU A 271 2.31 3.72 -3.74
N LYS A 272 2.54 2.51 -3.21
CA LYS A 272 3.89 1.91 -3.10
C LYS A 272 4.59 1.89 -4.45
N SER A 273 3.92 1.41 -5.49
CA SER A 273 4.52 1.33 -6.83
C SER A 273 4.86 2.71 -7.39
N SER A 274 3.95 3.68 -7.25
CA SER A 274 4.19 5.06 -7.70
C SER A 274 5.34 5.72 -6.95
N ILE A 275 5.40 5.62 -5.62
CA ILE A 275 6.51 6.16 -4.82
C ILE A 275 7.82 5.47 -5.20
N LYS A 276 7.82 4.14 -5.38
CA LYS A 276 9.03 3.41 -5.79
C LYS A 276 9.56 3.93 -7.13
N LEU A 277 8.68 4.17 -8.10
CA LEU A 277 9.07 4.75 -9.39
C LEU A 277 9.65 6.16 -9.20
N ILE A 278 8.98 7.03 -8.45
CA ILE A 278 9.49 8.38 -8.14
C ILE A 278 10.87 8.30 -7.48
N CYS A 279 11.08 7.42 -6.50
CA CYS A 279 12.36 7.28 -5.83
C CYS A 279 13.47 6.80 -6.77
N ASN A 280 13.15 5.92 -7.71
CA ASN A 280 14.10 5.44 -8.70
C ASN A 280 14.48 6.56 -9.67
N ASP A 281 13.49 7.28 -10.19
CA ASP A 281 13.70 8.40 -11.12
C ASP A 281 14.47 9.54 -10.43
N LEU A 282 14.18 9.82 -9.16
CA LEU A 282 14.87 10.85 -8.38
C LEU A 282 16.33 10.46 -8.08
N ASN A 283 16.59 9.17 -7.87
CA ASN A 283 17.96 8.64 -7.74
C ASN A 283 18.74 8.78 -9.06
N GLU A 284 18.09 8.45 -10.17
CA GLU A 284 18.68 8.63 -11.51
C GLU A 284 18.97 10.11 -11.79
N PHE A 285 18.00 10.98 -11.48
CA PHE A 285 18.15 12.42 -11.58
C PHE A 285 19.35 12.96 -10.77
N HIS A 286 19.60 12.39 -9.58
CA HIS A 286 20.75 12.74 -8.75
C HIS A 286 22.09 12.19 -9.33
N LYS A 287 22.08 11.01 -9.95
CA LYS A 287 23.28 10.47 -10.63
C LYS A 287 23.68 11.31 -11.84
N ASP A 288 22.72 11.68 -12.67
CA ASP A 288 22.95 12.58 -13.81
C ASP A 288 23.54 13.93 -13.37
N PHE A 289 23.17 14.37 -12.17
CA PHE A 289 23.72 15.57 -11.56
C PHE A 289 25.18 15.43 -11.15
N ASP A 290 25.57 14.34 -10.47
CA ASP A 290 26.97 14.10 -10.07
C ASP A 290 27.89 13.96 -11.29
N ILE A 291 27.41 13.34 -12.36
CA ILE A 291 28.17 13.23 -13.61
C ILE A 291 28.37 14.62 -14.24
N GLN A 292 27.31 15.45 -14.29
CA GLN A 292 27.39 16.77 -14.90
C GLN A 292 28.29 17.73 -14.10
N SER A 293 28.22 17.73 -12.75
CA SER A 293 29.09 18.58 -11.92
C SER A 293 30.57 18.19 -12.06
N ARG A 294 30.88 16.89 -12.14
CA ARG A 294 32.25 16.42 -12.41
C ARG A 294 32.75 16.84 -13.78
N ALA A 295 31.90 16.77 -14.81
CA ALA A 295 32.28 17.19 -16.16
C ALA A 295 32.58 18.70 -16.24
N GLU A 296 31.74 19.53 -15.60
CA GLU A 296 31.94 20.98 -15.53
C GLU A 296 33.23 21.34 -14.77
N LEU A 297 33.52 20.64 -13.67
CA LEU A 297 34.75 20.82 -12.90
C LEU A 297 36.01 20.44 -13.70
N ILE A 298 35.95 19.35 -14.47
CA ILE A 298 37.05 18.93 -15.35
C ILE A 298 37.26 19.95 -16.48
N ALA A 299 36.17 20.46 -17.08
CA ALA A 299 36.24 21.47 -18.13
C ALA A 299 36.83 22.79 -17.63
N ALA A 300 36.39 23.26 -16.45
CA ALA A 300 36.94 24.47 -15.82
C ALA A 300 38.44 24.32 -15.52
N LYS A 301 38.86 23.15 -15.06
CA LYS A 301 40.28 22.84 -14.81
C LYS A 301 41.10 22.75 -16.10
N ALA A 302 40.51 22.29 -17.20
CA ALA A 302 41.17 22.25 -18.51
C ALA A 302 41.37 23.65 -19.11
N SER A 303 40.52 24.62 -18.76
CA SER A 303 40.61 26.01 -19.24
C SER A 303 41.59 26.91 -18.46
N ASP A 304 42.10 26.47 -17.30
CA ASP A 304 43.07 27.24 -16.50
C ASP A 304 44.40 26.47 -16.34
N PRO A 305 45.41 26.70 -17.21
CA PRO A 305 46.65 25.93 -17.21
C PRO A 305 47.58 26.18 -16.01
N HIS A 306 47.23 27.05 -15.04
CA HIS A 306 48.17 27.50 -13.99
C HIS A 306 47.75 27.25 -12.53
N HIS A 307 46.74 26.41 -12.22
CA HIS A 307 46.40 26.08 -10.82
C HIS A 307 46.42 24.58 -10.48
N GLN A 308 47.25 24.21 -9.49
CA GLN A 308 47.31 22.85 -8.93
C GLN A 308 46.17 22.59 -7.93
N PRO A 309 45.61 21.38 -7.88
CA PRO A 309 44.43 21.08 -7.06
C PRO A 309 44.81 20.73 -5.61
N VAL A 310 44.13 21.36 -4.65
CA VAL A 310 44.04 20.89 -3.25
C VAL A 310 42.72 20.12 -3.12
N PHE A 311 42.80 18.80 -3.02
CA PHE A 311 41.63 17.94 -2.84
C PHE A 311 41.30 17.76 -1.36
N HIS A 312 40.14 18.27 -0.94
CA HIS A 312 39.46 17.81 0.28
C HIS A 312 38.13 17.17 -0.13
N HIS A 313 38.13 15.86 -0.40
CA HIS A 313 36.90 15.07 -0.53
C HIS A 313 36.71 14.24 0.74
N ARG A 314 35.67 14.57 1.51
CA ARG A 314 35.09 13.67 2.51
C ARG A 314 33.61 13.48 2.17
N PHE A 315 33.33 12.62 1.21
CA PHE A 315 32.02 12.01 1.08
C PHE A 315 32.19 10.52 1.41
N SER A 316 31.85 10.15 2.64
CA SER A 316 31.65 8.74 2.99
C SER A 316 30.40 8.27 2.28
N SER A 317 30.53 7.35 1.33
CA SER A 317 29.41 6.63 0.77
C SER A 317 28.87 5.65 1.82
N SER A 318 28.08 6.13 2.78
CA SER A 318 27.27 5.26 3.61
C SER A 318 25.96 5.00 2.88
N ASN A 319 25.93 3.99 2.01
CA ASN A 319 24.69 3.35 1.56
C ASN A 319 25.02 1.96 0.99
N ASP A 320 25.63 1.12 1.82
CA ASP A 320 25.41 -0.32 1.76
C ASP A 320 24.12 -0.61 2.54
N MET A 321 22.99 -0.35 1.90
CA MET A 321 21.70 -0.90 2.31
C MET A 321 21.31 -1.86 1.19
N SER A 322 22.00 -2.99 1.21
CA SER A 322 21.83 -4.11 0.29
C SER A 322 20.36 -4.46 0.15
N ASP A 323 19.93 -4.54 -1.11
CA ASP A 323 18.59 -4.89 -1.57
C ASP A 323 18.23 -6.34 -1.21
N ASP A 324 17.99 -6.64 0.07
CA ASP A 324 17.43 -7.94 0.52
C ASP A 324 15.96 -8.14 0.10
N GLU A 325 15.33 -7.15 -0.56
CA GLU A 325 13.91 -7.21 -0.92
C GLU A 325 13.63 -7.72 -2.36
N CYS A 326 14.67 -8.06 -3.14
CA CYS A 326 14.50 -8.64 -4.48
C CYS A 326 14.34 -10.18 -4.51
N ASP A 327 14.73 -10.90 -3.46
CA ASP A 327 14.66 -12.36 -3.46
C ASP A 327 13.33 -12.92 -2.89
N GLU A 328 12.57 -12.15 -2.10
CA GLU A 328 11.32 -12.66 -1.51
C GLU A 328 10.20 -12.88 -2.57
N GLU A 329 10.28 -12.24 -3.73
CA GLU A 329 9.33 -12.45 -4.84
C GLU A 329 9.75 -13.59 -5.79
N ARG A 330 11.01 -14.07 -5.71
CA ARG A 330 11.51 -15.21 -6.50
C ARG A 330 11.37 -16.55 -5.79
N THR A 331 11.57 -16.60 -4.46
CA THR A 331 11.54 -17.86 -3.70
C THR A 331 10.13 -18.46 -3.55
N HIS A 332 9.07 -17.69 -3.81
CA HIS A 332 7.68 -18.19 -3.80
C HIS A 332 7.11 -18.59 -5.18
N ARG A 333 7.91 -18.48 -6.25
CA ARG A 333 7.54 -18.98 -7.59
C ARG A 333 8.13 -20.37 -7.93
N SER A 334 9.06 -20.90 -7.12
CA SER A 334 9.71 -22.20 -7.38
C SER A 334 9.19 -23.36 -6.54
N ALA A 335 8.21 -23.15 -5.66
CA ALA A 335 7.41 -24.22 -5.09
C ALA A 335 6.11 -24.30 -5.90
N PHE A 336 5.76 -25.47 -6.42
CA PHE A 336 4.65 -25.76 -7.36
C PHE A 336 4.98 -25.67 -8.85
N THR A 337 5.88 -26.58 -9.28
CA THR A 337 5.57 -27.52 -10.37
C THR A 337 5.43 -28.91 -9.77
#